data_AF-A0A094LH15-F1
#
_entry.id   AF-A0A094LH15-F1
#
_cell.length_a   1.000
_cell.length_b   1.000
_cell.length_c   1.000
_cell.angle_alpha   90.00
_cell.angle_beta   90.00
_cell.angle_gamma   90.00
#
_symmetry.space_group_name_H-M   'P 1'
#
loop_
_entity.id
_entity.type
_entity.pdbx_description
1 polymer ?
#
loop_
_entity_poly.entity_id
_entity_poly.type
_entity_poly.pdbx_seq_one_letter_code
_entity_poly.pdbx_strand_id
1 'polypeptide(L)'
;DLVLSLKESLKPQKNYVFYCQSCGDIIVKDRKFLRVLPLPSENWSALVEEWCCHPDPFARSTLHPRHDDCFLGDTFFLLNSGIESHLPKSPIVICKRCKTMLGETVSSDVIKYYVTEVIIRPSEGSFSPTPRSQFVQSMVAQCLVELSSAKSTFRFTIKGNDGKICILIWLLNSDTLLVESLGSSFSHGVFTQFGDIFMPTSGPVGTWNAVKVLYQPCIKSRNKE
;
A
#
# COMPACT_ATOMS: atom_id res chain seq x y z
N ASP A 1 -6.01 2.04 -10.22
CA ASP A 1 -4.62 2.37 -9.81
C ASP A 1 -4.70 2.71 -8.34
N LEU A 2 -3.80 2.21 -7.48
CA LEU A 2 -3.95 2.41 -6.03
C LEU A 2 -3.85 3.90 -5.76
N VAL A 3 -3.00 4.54 -6.58
CA VAL A 3 -2.92 5.97 -6.76
C VAL A 3 -4.27 6.60 -7.13
N LEU A 4 -5.09 6.02 -8.03
CA LEU A 4 -6.45 6.50 -8.33
C LEU A 4 -7.41 6.34 -7.14
N SER A 5 -7.43 5.20 -6.45
CA SER A 5 -8.32 5.00 -5.29
C SER A 5 -7.93 5.86 -4.08
N LEU A 6 -6.63 5.99 -3.81
CA LEU A 6 -6.10 6.94 -2.83
C LEU A 6 -6.33 8.39 -3.28
N LYS A 7 -6.14 8.72 -4.56
CA LYS A 7 -6.45 10.07 -5.08
C LYS A 7 -7.94 10.40 -5.01
N GLU A 8 -8.82 9.45 -5.27
CA GLU A 8 -10.28 9.63 -5.19
C GLU A 8 -10.74 9.84 -3.74
N SER A 9 -10.08 9.18 -2.79
CA SER A 9 -10.36 9.33 -1.36
C SER A 9 -9.69 10.56 -0.72
N LEU A 10 -8.52 10.96 -1.23
CA LEU A 10 -7.77 12.14 -0.81
C LEU A 10 -8.18 13.37 -1.65
N LYS A 11 -9.28 14.00 -1.24
CA LYS A 11 -9.79 15.23 -1.85
C LYS A 11 -8.97 16.45 -1.36
N PRO A 12 -8.63 17.39 -2.26
CA PRO A 12 -8.02 18.65 -1.86
C PRO A 12 -8.85 19.39 -0.82
N GLN A 13 -8.18 20.20 -0.01
CA GLN A 13 -8.78 21.06 1.00
C GLN A 13 -9.51 20.36 2.16
N LYS A 14 -9.40 19.03 2.27
CA LYS A 14 -9.85 18.28 3.45
C LYS A 14 -8.69 17.99 4.40
N ASN A 15 -9.00 17.85 5.69
CA ASN A 15 -8.05 17.47 6.72
C ASN A 15 -8.01 15.95 6.88
N TYR A 16 -6.81 15.41 6.94
CA TYR A 16 -6.56 13.98 7.07
C TYR A 16 -5.69 13.67 8.30
N VAL A 17 -5.98 12.53 8.92
CA VAL A 17 -5.18 11.94 10.01
C VAL A 17 -4.56 10.65 9.50
N PHE A 18 -3.29 10.46 9.84
CA PHE A 18 -2.45 9.36 9.42
C PHE A 18 -2.25 8.46 10.63
N TYR A 19 -2.57 7.18 10.48
CA TYR A 19 -2.52 6.20 11.56
C TYR A 19 -1.51 5.11 11.22
N CYS A 20 -0.74 4.69 12.23
CA CYS A 20 0.07 3.48 12.12
C CYS A 20 -0.86 2.29 11.99
N GLN A 21 -0.74 1.57 10.89
CA GLN A 21 -1.55 0.39 10.61
C GLN A 21 -1.39 -0.67 11.72
N SER A 22 -0.17 -0.83 12.27
CA SER A 22 0.13 -1.87 13.25
C SER A 22 -0.46 -1.62 14.65
N CYS A 23 -0.55 -0.36 15.11
CA CYS A 23 -0.97 -0.06 16.49
C CYS A 23 -2.04 1.02 16.62
N GLY A 24 -2.47 1.64 15.52
CA GLY A 24 -3.47 2.71 15.49
C GLY A 24 -2.98 4.07 16.01
N ASP A 25 -1.69 4.22 16.32
CA ASP A 25 -1.13 5.49 16.80
C ASP A 25 -1.17 6.57 15.72
N ILE A 26 -1.39 7.82 16.11
CA ILE A 26 -1.42 8.95 15.17
C ILE A 26 0.01 9.32 14.77
N ILE A 27 0.31 9.23 13.47
CA ILE A 27 1.60 9.59 12.89
C ILE A 27 1.63 11.07 12.49
N VAL A 28 0.59 11.52 11.80
CA VAL A 28 0.40 12.91 11.37
C VAL A 28 -1.05 13.30 11.63
N LYS A 29 -1.26 14.46 12.24
CA LYS A 29 -2.58 14.97 12.62
C LYS A 29 -2.97 16.17 11.74
N ASP A 30 -4.25 16.24 11.38
CA ASP A 30 -4.90 17.38 10.71
C ASP A 30 -4.13 17.90 9.49
N ARG A 31 -3.57 16.99 8.68
CA ARG A 31 -2.83 17.35 7.48
C ARG A 31 -3.79 17.72 6.37
N LYS A 32 -3.61 18.90 5.81
CA LYS A 32 -4.39 19.40 4.67
C LYS A 32 -3.56 19.38 3.40
N PHE A 33 -4.15 18.94 2.30
CA PHE A 33 -3.49 18.94 1.00
C PHE A 33 -4.11 19.97 0.06
N LEU A 34 -3.26 20.80 -0.54
CA LEU A 34 -3.60 21.65 -1.67
C LEU A 34 -3.71 20.82 -2.94
N ARG A 35 -2.78 19.89 -3.16
CA ARG A 35 -2.75 19.02 -4.34
C ARG A 35 -2.40 17.58 -3.94
N VAL A 36 -3.08 16.64 -4.59
CA VAL A 36 -2.76 15.21 -4.52
C VAL A 36 -2.45 14.76 -5.94
N LEU A 37 -1.18 14.47 -6.23
CA LEU A 37 -0.68 14.24 -7.58
C LEU A 37 -0.10 12.83 -7.71
N PRO A 38 -0.46 12.06 -8.75
CA PRO A 38 0.23 10.83 -9.07
C PRO A 38 1.67 11.13 -9.50
N LEU A 39 2.63 10.34 -9.03
CA LEU A 39 3.96 10.29 -9.61
C LEU A 39 3.91 9.51 -10.92
N PRO A 40 4.83 9.80 -11.87
CA PRO A 40 5.07 8.91 -12.98
C PRO A 40 5.39 7.50 -12.46
N SER A 41 4.96 6.46 -13.17
CA SER A 41 5.28 5.08 -12.78
C SER A 41 6.80 4.91 -12.63
N GLU A 42 7.26 4.06 -11.71
CA GLU A 42 8.70 3.83 -11.47
C GLU A 42 9.48 3.42 -12.73
N ASN A 43 8.81 2.88 -13.76
CA ASN A 43 9.41 2.50 -15.04
C ASN A 43 9.44 3.63 -16.08
N TRP A 44 9.06 4.86 -15.73
CA TRP A 44 8.96 5.96 -16.70
C TRP A 44 10.29 6.20 -17.43
N SER A 45 11.41 6.26 -16.72
CA SER A 45 12.70 6.50 -17.37
C SER A 45 13.09 5.35 -18.31
N ALA A 46 12.77 4.10 -17.95
CA ALA A 46 12.98 2.95 -18.84
C ALA A 46 12.07 2.99 -20.09
N LEU A 47 10.82 3.43 -19.94
CA LEU A 47 9.92 3.65 -21.07
C LEU A 47 10.41 4.78 -21.97
N VAL A 48 10.91 5.87 -21.40
CA VAL A 48 11.45 6.99 -22.18
C VAL A 48 12.69 6.58 -22.97
N GLU A 49 13.59 5.80 -22.36
CA GLU A 49 14.78 5.27 -23.02
C GLU A 49 14.45 4.37 -24.23
N GLU A 50 13.35 3.62 -24.16
CA GLU A 50 12.95 2.68 -25.22
C GLU A 50 12.05 3.33 -26.29
N TRP A 51 11.18 4.28 -25.92
CA TRP A 51 10.11 4.78 -26.79
C TRP A 51 10.24 6.23 -27.23
N CYS A 52 11.06 7.06 -26.56
CA CYS A 52 11.14 8.48 -26.87
C CYS A 52 12.40 8.82 -27.67
N CYS A 53 12.24 9.68 -28.69
CA CYS A 53 13.35 10.19 -29.51
C CYS A 53 14.24 11.21 -28.78
N HIS A 54 13.95 11.52 -27.52
CA HIS A 54 14.70 12.47 -26.70
C HIS A 54 14.90 11.92 -25.28
N PRO A 55 15.97 12.34 -24.59
CA PRO A 55 16.20 11.96 -23.20
C PRO A 55 15.03 12.34 -22.29
N ASP A 56 14.92 11.65 -21.16
CA ASP A 56 13.92 11.94 -20.13
C ASP A 56 14.06 13.38 -19.64
N PRO A 57 13.07 14.25 -19.91
CA PRO A 57 13.13 15.65 -19.50
C PRO A 57 13.14 15.81 -17.97
N PHE A 58 12.82 14.74 -17.23
CA PHE A 58 12.83 14.70 -15.77
C PHE A 58 14.05 13.99 -15.18
N ALA A 59 14.99 13.48 -16.00
CA ALA A 59 16.15 12.70 -15.54
C ALA A 59 17.02 13.42 -14.48
N ARG A 60 16.97 14.75 -14.42
CA ARG A 60 17.74 15.58 -13.48
C ARG A 60 16.87 16.30 -12.44
N SER A 61 15.56 16.06 -12.46
CA SER A 61 14.60 16.78 -11.63
C SER A 61 14.11 15.87 -10.51
N THR A 62 14.46 16.20 -9.26
CA THR A 62 13.87 15.53 -8.10
C THR A 62 12.45 16.03 -7.88
N LEU A 63 11.46 15.14 -8.06
CA LEU A 63 10.05 15.45 -7.82
C LEU A 63 9.74 15.39 -6.32
N HIS A 64 9.94 16.51 -5.63
CA HIS A 64 9.62 16.65 -4.21
C HIS A 64 8.29 17.38 -3.99
N PRO A 65 7.42 16.88 -3.08
CA PRO A 65 6.20 17.57 -2.72
C PRO A 65 6.54 18.88 -1.98
N ARG A 66 5.78 19.95 -2.27
CA ARG A 66 5.75 21.13 -1.41
C ARG A 66 5.05 20.79 -0.08
N HIS A 67 5.08 21.74 0.86
CA HIS A 67 4.45 21.58 2.18
C HIS A 67 3.03 21.00 2.10
N ASP A 68 2.17 21.56 1.26
CA ASP A 68 0.77 21.13 1.16
C ASP A 68 0.49 20.17 -0.01
N ASP A 69 1.53 19.57 -0.60
CA ASP A 69 1.36 18.57 -1.64
C ASP A 69 1.46 17.15 -1.07
N CYS A 70 0.73 16.22 -1.67
CA CYS A 70 0.89 14.78 -1.49
C CYS A 70 1.15 14.15 -2.85
N PHE A 71 2.30 13.51 -3.01
CA PHE A 71 2.63 12.77 -4.23
C PHE A 71 2.40 11.28 -4.01
N LEU A 72 1.68 10.63 -4.92
CA LEU A 72 1.26 9.23 -4.80
C LEU A 72 2.05 8.37 -5.79
N GLY A 73 2.75 7.35 -5.29
CA GLY A 73 3.30 6.26 -6.10
C GLY A 73 2.47 4.98 -5.93
N ASP A 74 2.80 3.95 -6.72
CA ASP A 74 2.05 2.68 -6.76
C ASP A 74 1.96 1.98 -5.37
N THR A 75 2.99 2.15 -4.53
CA THR A 75 3.11 1.46 -3.22
C THR A 75 3.48 2.39 -2.06
N PHE A 76 3.54 3.70 -2.31
CA PHE A 76 3.97 4.69 -1.33
C PHE A 76 3.36 6.05 -1.61
N PHE A 77 3.48 6.97 -0.65
CA PHE A 77 3.21 8.38 -0.87
C PHE A 77 4.32 9.24 -0.26
N LEU A 78 4.61 10.37 -0.90
CA LEU A 78 5.61 11.35 -0.46
C LEU A 78 4.91 12.54 0.16
N LEU A 79 5.39 12.93 1.33
CA LEU A 79 4.97 14.13 2.03
C LEU A 79 6.19 14.97 2.40
N ASN A 80 6.00 16.28 2.39
CA ASN A 80 6.97 17.17 3.00
C ASN A 80 6.83 17.12 4.53
N SER A 81 7.90 16.87 5.28
CA SER A 81 7.86 16.78 6.75
C SER A 81 7.59 18.13 7.44
N GLY A 82 7.75 19.24 6.71
CA GLY A 82 7.68 20.59 7.22
C GLY A 82 9.00 21.06 7.85
N ILE A 83 9.14 22.38 8.01
CA ILE A 83 10.36 23.06 8.49
C ILE A 83 10.73 22.65 9.93
N GLU A 84 9.77 22.11 10.70
CA GLU A 84 9.90 21.89 12.14
C GLU A 84 10.24 20.46 12.57
N SER A 85 10.58 19.56 11.64
CA SER A 85 11.13 18.27 12.05
C SER A 85 12.65 18.37 12.16
N HIS A 86 13.15 18.47 13.40
CA HIS A 86 14.43 17.85 13.79
C HIS A 86 14.30 16.33 13.61
N LEU A 87 14.03 15.88 12.38
CA LEU A 87 13.93 14.47 12.08
C LEU A 87 15.33 13.91 12.27
N PRO A 88 15.50 12.85 13.07
CA PRO A 88 16.78 12.19 13.17
C PRO A 88 17.24 11.86 11.74
N LYS A 89 18.55 12.01 11.47
CA LYS A 89 19.21 11.66 10.20
C LYS A 89 19.09 10.15 9.86
N SER A 90 18.18 9.43 10.51
CA SER A 90 17.89 8.03 10.25
C SER A 90 17.20 7.92 8.90
N PRO A 91 17.70 7.05 8.00
CA PRO A 91 17.05 6.83 6.71
C PRO A 91 15.67 6.17 6.84
N ILE A 92 15.32 5.66 8.03
CA ILE A 92 14.10 4.89 8.29
C ILE A 92 13.15 5.72 9.15
N VAL A 93 11.88 5.77 8.77
CA VAL A 93 10.80 6.37 9.56
C VAL A 93 10.07 5.28 10.33
N ILE A 94 9.97 5.43 11.65
CA ILE A 94 9.37 4.43 12.55
C ILE A 94 8.20 5.01 13.34
N CYS A 95 7.25 4.15 13.70
CA CYS A 95 6.17 4.51 14.61
C CYS A 95 6.73 4.79 16.01
N LYS A 96 6.35 5.93 16.61
CA LYS A 96 6.83 6.32 17.95
C LYS A 96 6.38 5.36 19.04
N ARG A 97 5.17 4.77 18.91
CA ARG A 97 4.58 3.81 19.85
C ARG A 97 5.11 2.39 19.66
N CYS A 98 4.84 1.75 18.54
CA CYS A 98 5.14 0.31 18.36
C CYS A 98 6.49 0.02 17.68
N LYS A 99 7.25 1.07 17.30
CA LYS A 99 8.57 0.96 16.65
C LYS A 99 8.60 0.27 15.28
N THR A 100 7.45 -0.11 14.72
CA THR A 100 7.34 -0.63 13.35
C THR A 100 7.82 0.41 12.33
N MET A 101 8.49 -0.06 11.28
CA MET A 101 8.86 0.77 10.13
C MET A 101 7.61 1.26 9.38
N LEU A 102 7.53 2.56 9.12
CA LEU A 102 6.44 3.20 8.40
C LEU A 102 6.85 3.65 6.99
N GLY A 103 8.15 3.84 6.78
CA GLY A 103 8.65 4.53 5.61
C GLY A 103 10.15 4.82 5.67
N GLU A 104 10.60 5.69 4.79
CA GLU A 104 11.99 6.11 4.64
C GLU A 104 12.09 7.63 4.38
N THR A 105 13.21 8.21 4.78
CA THR A 105 13.52 9.62 4.55
C THR A 105 14.23 9.76 3.21
N VAL A 106 13.62 10.48 2.26
CA VAL A 106 14.14 10.67 0.89
C VAL A 106 15.11 11.85 0.84
N SER A 107 14.74 12.95 1.51
CA SER A 107 15.57 14.14 1.70
C SER A 107 15.35 14.69 3.11
N SER A 108 16.04 15.78 3.47
CA SER A 108 15.88 16.44 4.77
C SER A 108 14.44 16.82 5.11
N ASP A 109 13.61 17.05 4.09
CA ASP A 109 12.26 17.56 4.21
C ASP A 109 11.21 16.66 3.53
N VAL A 110 11.60 15.51 2.96
CA VAL A 110 10.66 14.60 2.27
C VAL A 110 10.69 13.22 2.91
N ILE A 111 9.50 12.77 3.32
CA ILE A 111 9.27 11.44 3.86
C ILE A 111 8.44 10.62 2.87
N LYS A 112 8.90 9.40 2.61
CA LYS A 112 8.17 8.38 1.87
C LYS A 112 7.53 7.41 2.86
N TYR A 113 6.21 7.33 2.86
CA TYR A 113 5.45 6.38 3.67
C TYR A 113 4.94 5.22 2.81
N TYR A 114 4.97 4.01 3.32
CA TYR A 114 4.43 2.84 2.63
C TYR A 114 2.94 2.69 2.87
N VAL A 115 2.19 2.46 1.79
CA VAL A 115 0.72 2.32 1.84
C VAL A 115 0.25 1.10 2.66
N THR A 116 1.12 0.11 2.86
CA THR A 116 0.83 -1.06 3.71
C THR A 116 1.04 -0.80 5.20
N GLU A 117 1.70 0.30 5.56
CA GLU A 117 2.08 0.62 6.94
C GLU A 117 1.34 1.82 7.53
N VAL A 118 0.78 2.68 6.67
CA VAL A 118 0.09 3.90 7.08
C VAL A 118 -1.32 3.97 6.49
N ILE A 119 -2.30 4.18 7.36
CA ILE A 119 -3.71 4.39 6.99
C ILE A 119 -3.98 5.89 6.99
N ILE A 120 -4.55 6.42 5.91
CA ILE A 120 -4.97 7.82 5.83
C ILE A 120 -6.50 7.87 5.94
N ARG A 121 -7.04 8.71 6.83
CA ARG A 121 -8.50 8.91 6.97
C ARG A 121 -8.85 10.40 7.06
N PRO A 122 -10.03 10.82 6.56
CA PRO A 122 -10.56 12.13 6.86
C PRO A 122 -10.68 12.35 8.36
N SER A 123 -10.42 13.57 8.83
CA SER A 123 -10.41 13.89 10.26
C SER A 123 -11.82 13.83 10.91
N GLU A 124 -12.87 13.92 10.10
CA GLU A 124 -14.27 13.92 10.52
C GLU A 124 -14.87 12.50 10.67
N GLY A 125 -14.10 11.43 10.39
CA GLY A 125 -14.58 10.05 10.42
C GLY A 125 -14.17 9.28 11.67
N SER A 126 -15.00 8.31 12.08
CA SER A 126 -14.60 7.34 13.09
C SER A 126 -13.51 6.40 12.55
N PHE A 127 -12.50 6.12 13.37
CA PHE A 127 -11.45 5.18 13.05
C PHE A 127 -11.77 3.81 13.66
N SER A 128 -12.10 2.84 12.81
CA SER A 128 -12.12 1.43 13.18
C SER A 128 -10.84 0.75 12.65
N PRO A 129 -9.99 0.20 13.53
CA PRO A 129 -8.80 -0.51 13.08
C PRO A 129 -9.20 -1.80 12.35
N THR A 130 -8.73 -1.95 11.10
CA THR A 130 -8.79 -3.23 10.39
C THR A 130 -7.59 -4.09 10.82
N PRO A 131 -7.77 -5.41 11.04
CA PRO A 131 -6.65 -6.31 11.26
C PRO A 131 -5.57 -6.19 10.18
N ARG A 132 -4.30 -6.27 10.57
CA ARG A 132 -3.16 -6.08 9.65
C ARG A 132 -3.15 -7.03 8.46
N SER A 133 -3.44 -8.31 8.70
CA SER A 133 -3.53 -9.30 7.63
C SER A 133 -4.54 -8.89 6.56
N GLN A 134 -5.76 -8.54 6.98
CA GLN A 134 -6.83 -8.11 6.09
C GLN A 134 -6.47 -6.82 5.36
N PHE A 135 -5.94 -5.82 6.07
CA PHE A 135 -5.51 -4.56 5.45
C PHE A 135 -4.46 -4.80 4.36
N VAL A 136 -3.38 -5.53 4.68
CA VAL A 136 -2.31 -5.80 3.70
C VAL A 136 -2.83 -6.63 2.54
N GLN A 137 -3.69 -7.62 2.78
CA GLN A 137 -4.33 -8.41 1.71
C GLN A 137 -5.16 -7.52 0.77
N SER A 138 -6.00 -6.65 1.31
CA SER A 138 -6.81 -5.73 0.51
C SER A 138 -5.93 -4.77 -0.30
N MET A 139 -4.90 -4.20 0.32
CA MET A 139 -3.96 -3.30 -0.36
C MET A 139 -3.21 -3.99 -1.49
N VAL A 140 -2.68 -5.20 -1.25
CA VAL A 140 -1.96 -5.97 -2.27
C VAL A 140 -2.91 -6.41 -3.39
N ALA A 141 -4.09 -6.92 -3.06
CA ALA A 141 -5.09 -7.32 -4.05
C ALA A 141 -5.48 -6.15 -4.96
N GLN A 142 -5.72 -4.98 -4.36
CA GLN A 142 -6.02 -3.76 -5.10
C GLN A 142 -4.87 -3.37 -6.03
N CYS A 143 -3.63 -3.30 -5.53
CA CYS A 143 -2.45 -3.04 -6.36
C CYS A 143 -2.34 -4.02 -7.54
N LEU A 144 -2.55 -5.33 -7.31
CA LEU A 144 -2.43 -6.35 -8.35
C LEU A 144 -3.44 -6.13 -9.49
N VAL A 145 -4.72 -5.94 -9.14
CA VAL A 145 -5.79 -5.73 -10.12
C VAL A 145 -5.51 -4.48 -10.95
N GLU A 146 -5.12 -3.41 -10.28
CA GLU A 146 -4.97 -2.13 -10.92
C GLU A 146 -3.72 -2.04 -11.79
N LEU A 147 -2.59 -2.55 -11.30
CA LEU A 147 -1.36 -2.64 -12.10
C LEU A 147 -1.54 -3.58 -13.28
N SER A 148 -2.30 -4.67 -13.13
CA SER A 148 -2.59 -5.56 -14.26
C SER A 148 -3.42 -4.88 -15.34
N SER A 149 -4.41 -4.07 -14.94
CA SER A 149 -5.26 -3.32 -15.86
C SER A 149 -4.46 -2.23 -16.58
N ALA A 150 -3.65 -1.47 -15.83
CA ALA A 150 -2.90 -0.34 -16.38
C ALA A 150 -1.69 -0.77 -17.24
N LYS A 151 -1.01 -1.87 -16.88
CA LYS A 151 0.26 -2.28 -17.50
C LYS A 151 0.16 -3.57 -18.33
N SER A 152 -1.03 -4.16 -18.45
CA SER A 152 -1.26 -5.47 -19.11
C SER A 152 -0.30 -6.56 -18.62
N THR A 153 0.06 -6.53 -17.33
CA THR A 153 0.97 -7.48 -16.69
C THR A 153 0.27 -8.31 -15.64
N PHE A 154 0.57 -9.60 -15.59
CA PHE A 154 -0.03 -10.53 -14.64
C PHE A 154 1.02 -11.20 -13.76
N ARG A 155 2.26 -10.70 -13.80
CA ARG A 155 3.40 -11.24 -13.06
C ARG A 155 4.01 -10.13 -12.22
N PHE A 156 4.13 -10.39 -10.94
CA PHE A 156 4.52 -9.40 -9.94
C PHE A 156 5.58 -9.97 -9.01
N THR A 157 6.38 -9.08 -8.43
CA THR A 157 7.35 -9.40 -7.38
C THR A 157 7.02 -8.58 -6.15
N ILE A 158 6.92 -9.21 -4.99
CA ILE A 158 6.96 -8.50 -3.71
C ILE A 158 8.42 -8.49 -3.26
N LYS A 159 8.94 -7.29 -3.00
CA LYS A 159 10.30 -7.09 -2.50
C LYS A 159 10.27 -6.65 -1.04
N GLY A 160 11.26 -7.11 -0.28
CA GLY A 160 11.52 -6.60 1.06
C GLY A 160 12.09 -5.19 1.00
N ASN A 161 12.23 -4.56 2.16
CA ASN A 161 12.89 -3.25 2.28
C ASN A 161 14.37 -3.28 1.87
N ASP A 162 15.01 -4.45 1.89
CA ASP A 162 16.38 -4.68 1.43
C ASP A 162 16.48 -4.87 -0.10
N GLY A 163 15.37 -4.69 -0.83
CA GLY A 163 15.28 -4.84 -2.28
C GLY A 163 15.25 -6.30 -2.76
N LYS A 164 15.38 -7.29 -1.87
CA LYS A 164 15.36 -8.70 -2.26
C LYS A 164 13.94 -9.14 -2.54
N ILE A 165 13.80 -10.00 -3.55
CA ILE A 165 12.51 -10.59 -3.92
C ILE A 165 12.10 -11.57 -2.81
N CYS A 166 10.97 -11.30 -2.17
CA CYS A 166 10.38 -12.14 -1.15
C CYS A 166 9.43 -13.17 -1.75
N ILE A 167 8.59 -12.74 -2.69
CA ILE A 167 7.50 -13.55 -3.27
C ILE A 167 7.34 -13.20 -4.75
N LEU A 168 7.23 -14.21 -5.60
CA LEU A 168 6.71 -14.08 -6.96
C LEU A 168 5.20 -14.32 -6.96
N ILE A 169 4.45 -13.51 -7.68
CA ILE A 169 2.99 -13.60 -7.76
C ILE A 169 2.57 -13.61 -9.23
N TRP A 170 1.69 -14.53 -9.57
CA TRP A 170 0.96 -14.56 -10.83
C TRP A 170 -0.51 -14.32 -10.56
N LEU A 171 -1.05 -13.23 -11.11
CA LEU A 171 -2.47 -12.94 -11.09
C LEU A 171 -3.17 -13.86 -12.08
N LEU A 172 -4.00 -14.78 -11.57
CA LEU A 172 -4.75 -15.73 -12.38
C LEU A 172 -6.12 -15.18 -12.76
N ASN A 173 -6.78 -14.51 -11.81
CA ASN A 173 -8.09 -13.91 -12.04
C ASN A 173 -8.38 -12.77 -11.06
N SER A 174 -9.10 -11.74 -11.50
CA SER A 174 -9.55 -10.57 -10.74
C SER A 174 -11.08 -10.44 -10.63
N ASP A 175 -11.86 -11.24 -11.35
CA ASP A 175 -13.34 -11.16 -11.40
C ASP A 175 -14.04 -12.19 -10.50
N THR A 176 -13.30 -12.82 -9.57
CA THR A 176 -13.83 -13.88 -8.72
C THR A 176 -14.70 -13.30 -7.61
N LEU A 177 -15.92 -13.82 -7.47
CA LEU A 177 -16.82 -13.50 -6.35
C LEU A 177 -16.82 -14.67 -5.35
N LEU A 178 -16.54 -14.36 -4.08
CA LEU A 178 -16.74 -15.28 -2.97
C LEU A 178 -18.12 -15.02 -2.36
N VAL A 179 -18.89 -16.09 -2.20
CA VAL A 179 -20.22 -16.06 -1.59
C VAL A 179 -20.19 -16.94 -0.35
N GLU A 180 -20.47 -16.35 0.81
CA GLU A 180 -20.59 -17.10 2.05
C GLU A 180 -22.01 -17.67 2.18
N SER A 181 -22.15 -19.00 2.18
CA SER A 181 -23.40 -19.65 2.56
C SER A 181 -23.39 -19.87 4.07
N LEU A 182 -24.53 -19.62 4.73
CA LEU A 182 -24.73 -19.91 6.15
C LEU A 182 -24.84 -21.45 6.35
N GLY A 183 -23.75 -22.16 6.10
CA GLY A 183 -23.64 -23.61 6.25
C GLY A 183 -23.33 -23.96 7.69
N SER A 184 -24.14 -24.84 8.28
CA SER A 184 -23.94 -25.39 9.62
C SER A 184 -22.48 -25.74 9.89
N SER A 185 -21.92 -25.18 10.96
CA SER A 185 -20.59 -25.47 11.49
C SER A 185 -20.40 -26.98 11.62
N PHE A 186 -19.67 -27.62 10.70
CA PHE A 186 -18.91 -28.88 10.85
C PHE A 186 -18.47 -29.31 9.44
N SER A 187 -17.23 -29.01 9.05
CA SER A 187 -16.57 -29.79 8.01
C SER A 187 -15.07 -29.90 8.28
N HIS A 188 -14.66 -31.16 8.42
CA HIS A 188 -13.29 -31.63 8.58
C HIS A 188 -12.39 -31.09 7.45
N GLY A 189 -11.22 -30.58 7.83
CA GLY A 189 -10.21 -30.05 6.92
C GLY A 189 -9.69 -31.10 5.92
N VAL A 190 -9.75 -30.73 4.65
CA VAL A 190 -8.96 -31.34 3.55
C VAL A 190 -8.39 -30.28 2.60
N PHE A 191 -8.92 -29.06 2.61
CA PHE A 191 -8.22 -27.89 2.09
C PHE A 191 -7.45 -27.25 3.24
N THR A 192 -6.17 -26.91 3.05
CA THR A 192 -5.50 -25.94 3.92
C THR A 192 -6.34 -24.67 3.90
N GLN A 193 -7.19 -24.54 4.91
CA GLN A 193 -8.00 -23.38 5.19
C GLN A 193 -7.01 -22.21 5.31
N PHE A 194 -6.97 -21.38 4.27
CA PHE A 194 -5.99 -20.31 4.15
C PHE A 194 -6.27 -19.27 5.23
N GLY A 195 -5.61 -19.44 6.38
CA GLY A 195 -5.68 -18.55 7.54
C GLY A 195 -7.03 -18.63 8.24
N ASP A 196 -7.01 -18.79 9.56
CA ASP A 196 -8.20 -18.63 10.39
C ASP A 196 -8.95 -17.36 10.00
N ILE A 197 -10.14 -17.60 9.47
CA ILE A 197 -11.09 -16.62 9.03
C ILE A 197 -11.63 -15.95 10.30
N PHE A 198 -10.97 -14.88 10.77
CA PHE A 198 -11.62 -13.88 11.61
C PHE A 198 -12.59 -13.09 10.72
N MET A 199 -13.66 -13.77 10.30
CA MET A 199 -14.84 -13.12 9.74
C MET A 199 -15.52 -12.34 10.89
N PRO A 200 -16.08 -11.16 10.62
CA PRO A 200 -16.96 -10.51 11.58
C PRO A 200 -18.11 -11.47 11.89
N THR A 201 -18.13 -11.99 13.11
CA THR A 201 -19.24 -12.79 13.60
C THR A 201 -20.51 -11.95 13.52
N SER A 202 -21.52 -12.48 12.84
CA SER A 202 -22.89 -11.95 12.65
C SER A 202 -23.04 -10.79 11.66
N GLY A 203 -23.26 -11.13 10.39
CA GLY A 203 -23.77 -10.25 9.33
C GLY A 203 -24.46 -11.06 8.23
N PRO A 204 -25.31 -10.45 7.38
CA PRO A 204 -25.99 -11.12 6.28
C PRO A 204 -24.97 -11.73 5.29
N VAL A 205 -25.39 -12.77 4.54
CA VAL A 205 -24.62 -13.46 3.48
C VAL A 205 -23.71 -12.48 2.74
N GLY A 206 -22.41 -12.56 3.02
CA GLY A 206 -21.42 -11.66 2.46
C GLY A 206 -21.05 -12.09 1.05
N THR A 207 -21.10 -11.15 0.10
CA THR A 207 -20.47 -11.31 -1.21
C THR A 207 -19.22 -10.45 -1.25
N TRP A 208 -18.09 -11.03 -1.65
CA TRP A 208 -16.79 -10.38 -1.63
C TRP A 208 -16.07 -10.56 -2.95
N ASN A 209 -15.49 -9.48 -3.48
CA ASN A 209 -14.56 -9.58 -4.59
C ASN A 209 -13.25 -10.23 -4.10
N ALA A 210 -12.76 -11.19 -4.86
CA ALA A 210 -11.53 -11.92 -4.57
C ALA A 210 -10.62 -11.97 -5.80
N VAL A 211 -9.32 -12.00 -5.52
CA VAL A 211 -8.29 -12.08 -6.53
C VAL A 211 -7.63 -13.44 -6.41
N LYS A 212 -7.65 -14.23 -7.48
CA LYS A 212 -7.00 -15.54 -7.52
C LYS A 212 -5.55 -15.36 -7.94
N VAL A 213 -4.63 -15.79 -7.09
CA VAL A 213 -3.20 -15.70 -7.34
C VAL A 213 -2.53 -17.06 -7.20
N LEU A 214 -1.51 -17.29 -8.01
CA LEU A 214 -0.46 -18.29 -7.74
C LEU A 214 0.72 -17.52 -7.16
N TYR A 215 1.35 -18.03 -6.10
CA TYR A 215 2.52 -17.38 -5.53
C TYR A 215 3.63 -18.38 -5.22
N GLN A 216 4.87 -17.91 -5.29
CA GLN A 216 6.07 -18.67 -4.94
C GLN A 216 6.93 -17.85 -3.97
N PRO A 217 7.11 -18.29 -2.72
CA PRO A 217 8.08 -17.70 -1.81
C PRO A 217 9.51 -17.89 -2.32
N CYS A 218 10.31 -16.82 -2.30
CA CYS A 218 11.70 -16.81 -2.77
C CYS A 218 12.73 -16.84 -1.64
N ILE A 219 12.33 -16.42 -0.44
CA ILE A 219 13.19 -16.50 0.74
C ILE A 219 13.07 -17.93 1.27
N LYS A 220 14.21 -18.62 1.43
CA LYS A 220 14.25 -19.92 2.09
C LYS A 220 13.56 -19.78 3.44
N SER A 221 12.50 -20.57 3.68
CA SER A 221 11.97 -20.76 5.02
C SER A 221 13.13 -21.14 5.92
N ARG A 222 13.38 -20.34 6.97
CA ARG A 222 14.30 -20.71 8.05
C ARG A 222 13.79 -21.89 8.89
N ASN A 223 12.66 -22.49 8.48
CA ASN A 223 12.15 -23.76 8.99
C ASN A 223 12.57 -24.87 8.04
N LYS A 224 13.83 -25.27 8.14
CA LYS A 224 14.27 -26.64 7.93
C LYS A 224 14.95 -27.03 9.24
N GLU A 225 14.14 -27.53 10.16
CA GLU A 225 14.41 -28.57 11.15
C GLU A 225 13.08 -28.97 11.78
#